data_AF-A0A9D1DLP8-F1
#
_entry.id   AF-A0A9D1DLP8-F1
#
_cell.length_a   1.000
_cell.length_b   1.000
_cell.length_c   1.000
_cell.angle_alpha   90.00
_cell.angle_beta   90.00
_cell.angle_gamma   90.00
#
_symmetry.space_group_name_H-M   'P 1'
#
loop_
_entity.id
_entity.type
_entity.pdbx_description
1 polymer ?
#
loop_
_entity_poly.entity_id
_entity_poly.type
_entity_poly.pdbx_seq_one_letter_code
_entity_poly.pdbx_strand_id
1 'polypeptide(L)'
;MTCLCDRCGREFKRDKRIGFAVPIVPEGGSEDPEAFELEGDWLDLDDLLETVYILDMDTKYLCREDCKGVCPECGKDLNEGPCSCRKKADPRLAVLEQLLDK
;
A
#
# COMPACT_ATOMS: atom_id res chain seq x y z
N MET A 1 1.14 2.30 -13.26
CA MET A 1 1.90 1.12 -12.75
C MET A 1 1.00 -0.11 -12.69
N THR A 2 1.57 -1.31 -12.89
CA THR A 2 0.88 -2.58 -12.61
C THR A 2 1.18 -2.97 -11.16
N CYS A 3 0.15 -3.25 -10.38
CA CYS A 3 0.23 -3.59 -8.97
C CYS A 3 -0.43 -4.94 -8.71
N LEU A 4 0.01 -5.61 -7.64
CA LEU A 4 -0.72 -6.73 -7.05
C LEU A 4 -1.54 -6.22 -5.87
N CYS A 5 -2.78 -6.69 -5.74
CA CYS A 5 -3.59 -6.34 -4.60
C CYS A 5 -3.15 -7.10 -3.35
N ASP A 6 -2.81 -6.39 -2.28
CA ASP A 6 -2.35 -7.01 -1.01
C ASP A 6 -3.42 -7.86 -0.32
N ARG A 7 -4.70 -7.73 -0.71
CA ARG A 7 -5.81 -8.49 -0.14
C ARG A 7 -6.19 -9.70 -0.97
N CYS A 8 -6.31 -9.55 -2.29
CA CYS A 8 -6.79 -10.62 -3.16
C CYS A 8 -5.74 -11.18 -4.13
N GLY A 9 -4.55 -10.59 -4.19
CA GLY A 9 -3.46 -11.00 -5.08
C GLY A 9 -3.68 -10.69 -6.56
N ARG A 10 -4.84 -10.15 -6.96
CA ARG A 10 -5.10 -9.82 -8.37
C ARG A 10 -4.26 -8.65 -8.84
N GLU A 11 -3.77 -8.76 -10.07
CA GLU A 11 -3.17 -7.64 -10.79
C GLU A 11 -4.22 -6.57 -11.10
N PHE A 12 -3.82 -5.31 -10.94
CA PHE A 12 -4.62 -4.16 -11.35
C PHE A 12 -3.72 -3.01 -11.79
N LYS A 13 -4.27 -2.11 -12.61
CA LYS A 13 -3.59 -0.89 -13.03
C LYS A 13 -3.95 0.24 -12.08
N ARG A 14 -2.93 1.02 -11.72
CA ARG A 14 -3.12 2.25 -10.95
C ARG A 14 -2.29 3.38 -11.54
N ASP A 15 -2.90 4.55 -11.64
CA ASP A 15 -2.20 5.79 -11.94
C ASP A 15 -1.91 6.50 -10.62
N LYS A 16 -0.64 6.86 -10.42
CA LYS A 16 -0.20 7.61 -9.26
C LYS A 16 0.23 9.00 -9.71
N ARG A 17 -0.30 10.03 -9.06
CA ARG A 17 0.08 11.42 -9.28
C ARG A 17 0.58 11.97 -7.96
N ILE A 18 1.77 12.54 -7.98
CA ILE A 18 2.44 13.09 -6.81
C ILE A 18 2.67 14.56 -7.09
N GLY A 19 2.29 15.41 -6.14
CA GLY A 19 2.75 16.79 -6.09
C GLY A 19 3.92 16.85 -5.13
N PHE A 20 5.04 17.43 -5.55
CA PHE A 20 6.22 17.56 -4.72
C PHE A 20 6.77 18.97 -4.75
N ALA A 21 7.40 19.36 -3.66
CA ALA A 21 8.15 20.59 -3.52
C ALA A 21 9.38 20.24 -2.68
N VAL A 22 10.56 20.36 -3.29
CA VAL A 22 11.83 20.00 -2.64
C VAL A 22 12.75 21.22 -2.66
N PRO A 23 13.51 21.47 -1.59
CA PRO A 23 14.52 22.51 -1.58
C PRO A 23 15.68 22.12 -2.50
N ILE A 24 16.08 23.05 -3.38
CA ILE A 24 17.23 22.90 -4.27
C ILE A 24 18.26 23.92 -3.86
N VAL A 25 19.49 23.47 -3.63
CA VAL A 25 20.60 24.30 -3.13
C VAL A 25 21.85 24.10 -3.99
N PRO A 26 22.78 25.07 -4.02
CA PRO A 26 24.10 24.85 -4.62
C PRO A 26 24.87 23.75 -3.87
N GLU A 27 25.82 23.12 -4.55
CA GLU A 27 26.76 22.16 -3.94
C GLU A 27 27.39 22.73 -2.65
N GLY A 28 27.28 22.00 -1.55
CA GLY A 28 27.74 22.43 -0.22
C GLY A 28 27.00 23.64 0.38
N GLY A 29 25.83 24.00 -0.17
CA GLY A 29 25.02 25.14 0.25
C GLY A 29 24.09 24.89 1.44
N SER A 30 23.97 23.64 1.90
CA SER A 30 23.12 23.24 3.03
C SER A 30 23.67 21.98 3.70
N GLU A 31 23.39 21.80 4.99
CA GLU A 31 23.58 20.52 5.70
C GLU A 31 22.25 19.76 5.86
N ASP A 32 21.16 20.28 5.29
CA ASP A 32 19.84 19.66 5.32
C ASP A 32 19.81 18.41 4.42
N PRO A 33 19.62 17.19 4.99
CA PRO A 33 19.60 15.96 4.21
C PRO A 33 18.38 15.82 3.29
N GLU A 34 17.37 16.69 3.41
CA GLU A 34 16.21 16.71 2.51
C GLU A 34 16.41 17.63 1.30
N ALA A 35 17.51 18.40 1.25
CA ALA A 35 17.84 19.27 0.13
C ALA A 35 18.59 18.54 -0.98
N PHE A 36 18.22 18.84 -2.23
CA PHE A 36 18.93 18.35 -3.41
C PHE A 36 19.96 19.38 -3.85
N GLU A 37 21.19 18.92 -4.07
CA GLU A 37 22.29 19.78 -4.48
C GLU A 37 22.37 19.88 -6.01
N LEU A 38 22.77 21.06 -6.50
CA LEU A 38 23.09 21.29 -7.91
C LEU A 38 24.53 20.90 -8.21
N GLU A 39 24.73 20.18 -9.30
CA GLU A 39 26.04 19.97 -9.91
C GLU A 39 26.34 21.12 -10.88
N GLY A 40 26.86 22.23 -10.33
CA GLY A 40 26.99 23.49 -11.05
C GLY A 40 25.62 24.09 -11.35
N ASP A 41 25.21 24.08 -12.63
CA ASP A 41 23.89 24.55 -13.08
C ASP A 41 22.94 23.38 -13.43
N TRP A 42 23.34 22.14 -13.13
CA TRP A 42 22.59 20.93 -13.44
C TRP A 42 21.99 20.30 -12.18
N LEU A 43 20.85 19.62 -12.35
CA LEU A 43 20.18 18.87 -11.30
C LEU A 43 19.92 17.45 -11.80
N ASP A 44 20.28 16.44 -11.00
CA ASP A 44 19.92 15.05 -11.29
C ASP A 44 18.42 14.84 -10.98
N LEU A 45 17.62 14.78 -12.05
CA LEU A 45 16.18 14.55 -11.93
C LEU A 45 15.86 13.09 -11.64
N ASP A 46 16.72 12.14 -12.00
CA ASP A 46 16.45 10.73 -11.75
C ASP A 46 16.53 10.48 -10.23
N ASP A 47 17.59 10.95 -9.56
CA ASP A 47 17.74 10.84 -8.10
C ASP A 47 16.63 11.56 -7.33
N LEU A 48 16.31 12.80 -7.73
CA LEU A 48 15.25 13.59 -7.11
C LEU A 48 13.89 12.93 -7.24
N LEU A 49 13.51 12.54 -8.46
CA LEU A 49 12.19 11.96 -8.72
C LEU A 49 12.08 10.57 -8.11
N GLU A 50 13.14 9.76 -8.12
CA GLU A 50 13.17 8.46 -7.47
C GLU A 50 12.95 8.60 -5.96
N THR A 51 13.72 9.47 -5.29
CA THR A 51 13.60 9.72 -3.85
C THR A 51 12.20 10.18 -3.49
N VAL A 52 11.67 11.19 -4.17
CA VAL A 52 10.30 11.71 -3.94
C VAL A 52 9.26 10.61 -4.16
N TYR A 53 9.39 9.84 -5.24
CA TYR A 53 8.43 8.80 -5.59
C TYR A 53 8.42 7.67 -4.55
N ILE A 54 9.60 7.23 -4.09
CA ILE A 54 9.76 6.20 -3.05
C ILE A 54 9.14 6.67 -1.74
N LEU A 55 9.43 7.90 -1.31
CA LEU A 55 8.91 8.44 -0.05
C LEU A 55 7.38 8.56 -0.04
N ASP A 56 6.77 8.85 -1.19
CA ASP A 56 5.32 8.92 -1.30
C ASP A 56 4.65 7.54 -1.47
N MET A 57 5.40 6.44 -1.65
CA MET A 57 4.81 5.11 -1.93
C MET A 57 3.74 4.70 -0.92
N ASP A 58 2.64 4.14 -1.45
CA ASP A 58 1.55 3.68 -0.61
C ASP A 58 1.96 2.47 0.20
N THR A 59 1.56 2.45 1.47
CA THR A 59 1.79 1.30 2.36
C THR A 59 0.98 0.07 1.95
N LYS A 60 -0.09 0.24 1.15
CA LYS A 60 -0.93 -0.83 0.64
C LYS A 60 -1.44 -0.55 -0.77
N TYR A 61 -1.43 -1.58 -1.60
CA TYR A 61 -1.99 -1.59 -2.94
C TYR A 61 -3.29 -2.39 -2.94
N LEU A 62 -4.42 -1.71 -3.08
CA LEU A 62 -5.73 -2.35 -3.18
C LEU A 62 -6.30 -2.14 -4.58
N CYS A 63 -6.79 -3.23 -5.20
CA CYS A 63 -7.45 -3.13 -6.51
C CYS A 63 -8.72 -2.27 -6.49
N ARG A 64 -9.25 -2.03 -5.29
CA ARG A 64 -10.30 -1.08 -4.94
C ARG A 64 -10.37 -0.96 -3.41
N GLU A 65 -10.88 0.15 -2.90
CA GLU A 65 -10.92 0.44 -1.45
C GLU A 65 -11.66 -0.63 -0.62
N ASP A 66 -12.73 -1.19 -1.18
CA ASP A 66 -13.59 -2.19 -0.53
C ASP A 66 -13.20 -3.64 -0.84
N CYS A 67 -11.99 -3.90 -1.34
CA CYS A 67 -11.54 -5.25 -1.68
C CYS A 67 -11.67 -6.19 -0.48
N LYS A 68 -12.46 -7.26 -0.64
CA LYS A 68 -12.79 -8.23 0.42
C LYS A 68 -11.66 -9.24 0.67
N GLY A 69 -10.68 -9.29 -0.22
CA GLY A 69 -9.53 -10.20 -0.15
C GLY A 69 -9.88 -11.67 -0.39
N VAL A 70 -8.97 -12.55 0.00
CA VAL A 70 -9.17 -14.00 -0.05
C VAL A 70 -9.65 -14.56 1.29
N CYS A 71 -10.35 -15.69 1.24
CA CYS A 71 -10.65 -16.47 2.43
C CYS A 71 -9.36 -17.01 3.05
N PRO A 72 -9.11 -16.80 4.36
CA PRO A 72 -7.89 -17.27 5.01
C PRO A 72 -7.83 -18.81 5.14
N GLU A 73 -8.96 -19.50 5.02
CA GLU A 73 -9.00 -20.97 5.12
C GLU A 73 -8.85 -21.67 3.76
N CYS A 74 -9.44 -21.13 2.69
CA CYS A 74 -9.47 -21.80 1.37
C CYS A 74 -8.90 -21.00 0.20
N GLY A 75 -8.48 -19.75 0.41
CA GLY A 75 -7.92 -18.91 -0.65
C GLY A 75 -8.93 -18.38 -1.68
N LYS A 76 -10.23 -18.73 -1.57
CA LYS A 76 -11.26 -18.20 -2.49
C LYS A 76 -11.30 -16.68 -2.43
N ASP A 77 -11.29 -16.03 -3.59
CA ASP A 77 -11.50 -14.59 -3.68
C ASP A 77 -12.94 -14.21 -3.25
N LEU A 78 -13.05 -13.48 -2.15
CA LEU A 78 -14.32 -13.07 -1.54
C LEU A 78 -15.02 -11.95 -2.33
N ASN A 79 -14.33 -11.35 -3.30
CA ASN A 79 -14.90 -10.39 -4.24
C ASN A 79 -15.85 -11.06 -5.24
N GLU A 80 -15.68 -12.36 -5.50
CA GLU A 80 -16.53 -13.15 -6.41
C GLU A 80 -17.70 -13.84 -5.69
N GLY A 81 -17.82 -13.60 -4.38
CA GLY A 81 -18.87 -14.14 -3.54
C GLY A 81 -18.33 -14.88 -2.31
N PRO A 82 -19.22 -15.28 -1.39
CA PRO A 82 -18.81 -15.93 -0.16
C PRO A 82 -18.16 -17.29 -0.42
N CYS A 83 -17.18 -17.65 0.42
CA CYS A 83 -16.69 -19.02 0.50
C CYS A 83 -17.67 -19.92 1.26
N SER A 84 -17.54 -21.23 1.09
CA SER A 84 -18.31 -22.25 1.82
C SER A 84 -17.64 -22.67 3.14
N CYS A 85 -16.52 -22.05 3.53
CA CYS A 85 -15.86 -22.35 4.80
C CYS A 85 -16.79 -22.01 5.97
N ARG A 86 -16.90 -22.94 6.91
CA ARG A 86 -17.58 -22.68 8.18
C ARG A 86 -16.76 -21.67 8.97
N LYS A 87 -17.39 -20.60 9.46
CA LYS A 87 -16.74 -19.70 10.42
C LYS A 87 -16.39 -20.51 11.66
N LYS A 88 -15.09 -20.69 11.92
CA LYS A 88 -14.63 -21.21 13.21
C LYS A 88 -14.84 -20.10 14.23
N ALA A 89 -15.57 -20.40 15.29
CA ALA A 89 -15.60 -19.52 16.45
C ALA A 89 -14.18 -19.45 17.04
N ASP A 90 -13.81 -18.27 17.51
CA ASP A 90 -12.57 -18.11 18.25
C ASP A 90 -12.65 -19.00 19.50
N PRO A 91 -11.72 -19.95 19.70
CA PRO A 91 -11.75 -20.84 20.86
C PRO A 91 -11.78 -20.07 22.20
N ARG A 92 -11.20 -18.87 22.26
CA ARG A 92 -11.20 -18.00 23.44
C ARG A 92 -12.59 -17.46 23.77
N LEU A 93 -13.47 -17.39 22.77
CA LEU A 93 -14.84 -16.89 22.86
C LEU A 93 -15.87 -18.03 22.84
N ALA A 94 -15.45 -19.30 22.92
CA ALA A 94 -16.34 -20.46 22.83
C ALA A 94 -17.49 -20.42 23.86
N VAL A 95 -17.26 -19.87 25.06
CA VAL A 95 -18.30 -19.69 26.09
C VAL A 95 -19.47 -18.81 25.61
N LEU A 96 -19.21 -17.85 24.72
CA LEU A 96 -20.25 -16.94 24.21
C LEU A 96 -21.18 -17.61 23.18
N GLU A 97 -20.81 -18.77 22.60
CA GLU A 97 -21.70 -19.50 21.68
C GLU A 97 -23.01 -19.91 22.38
N GLN A 98 -22.96 -20.16 23.69
CA GLN A 98 -24.14 -20.51 24.52
C GLN A 98 -25.20 -19.40 24.56
N LEU A 99 -24.86 -18.18 24.13
CA LEU A 99 -25.77 -17.03 24.11
C LEU A 99 -26.50 -16.85 22.77
N LEU A 100 -26.13 -17.59 21.71
CA LEU A 100 -26.73 -17.48 20.38
C LEU A 100 -28.02 -18.30 20.23
N ASP A 101 -28.26 -19.28 21.12
CA ASP A 101 -29.43 -20.16 21.11
C ASP A 101 -30.59 -19.67 22.00
N LYS A 102 -30.66 -18.36 22.31
CA LYS A 102 -31.74 -17.72 23.08
C LYS A 102 -32.54 -16.71 22.26
#